data_AF-A0A7C7DI96-F1
#
_entry.id   AF-A0A7C7DI96-F1
#
_cell.length_a   1.000
_cell.length_b   1.000
_cell.length_c   1.000
_cell.angle_alpha   90.00
_cell.angle_beta   90.00
_cell.angle_gamma   90.00
#
_symmetry.space_group_name_H-M   'P 1'
#
loop_
_entity.id
_entity.type
_entity.pdbx_description
1 polymer ?
#
loop_
_entity_poly.entity_id
_entity_poly.type
_entity_poly.pdbx_seq_one_letter_code
_entity_poly.pdbx_strand_id
1 'polypeptide(L)'
;MSAPVPYQQITFAKWLREVQNSLLQEGLRKTLSEIDTRLVDEELHHLVPDKYLKRLSTFLLRGEILFPVPCIIQHSPNLAGYYRLVLGLSRKECEKYPTLKKFLVFEPVPGQEHQESPHDNTGVTEEDVKEFCNTLIKSACMLLDELGDLTADFLRDLSLLTLGAQFRGSYNNLIGREAAGKVFQLITVEVGRRARRVISHENGWLVIENAAGREVTFRLGADPDILVTEKLSDGRRGILAIEVKGGTDRSNIHNRLGEAEKTHLKCKENNQAQQFWTVVGVRDLDLNDARRESPTTSRFFRMEEILTGGPTQQSFLENLAALVGVRFKPNDSL
;
A
#
# COMPACT_ATOMS: atom_id res chain seq x y z
N MET A 1 18.57 -27.08 13.70
CA MET A 1 18.25 -25.64 13.59
C MET A 1 17.67 -25.40 12.21
N SER A 2 16.50 -24.78 12.10
CA SER A 2 15.97 -24.36 10.80
C SER A 2 16.64 -23.05 10.38
N ALA A 3 17.07 -22.97 9.11
CA ALA A 3 17.56 -21.73 8.55
C ALA A 3 16.39 -20.73 8.37
N PRO A 4 16.60 -19.42 8.56
CA PRO A 4 15.58 -18.42 8.30
C PRO A 4 15.25 -18.40 6.80
N VAL A 5 13.94 -18.39 6.47
CA VAL A 5 13.49 -18.28 5.07
C VAL A 5 13.50 -16.80 4.67
N PRO A 6 14.16 -16.41 3.57
CA PRO A 6 14.28 -15.01 3.15
C PRO A 6 13.03 -14.53 2.39
N TYR A 7 11.85 -14.62 3.00
CA TYR A 7 10.56 -14.31 2.38
C TYR A 7 10.53 -12.95 1.70
N GLN A 8 11.08 -11.91 2.34
CA GLN A 8 11.14 -10.58 1.77
C GLN A 8 11.91 -10.55 0.45
N GLN A 9 13.11 -11.15 0.41
CA GLN A 9 13.93 -11.13 -0.79
C GLN A 9 13.30 -11.97 -1.92
N ILE A 10 12.64 -13.08 -1.57
CA ILE A 10 11.88 -13.90 -2.52
C ILE A 10 10.74 -13.07 -3.12
N THR A 11 9.98 -12.32 -2.32
CA THR A 11 8.90 -11.45 -2.79
C THR A 11 9.43 -10.30 -3.64
N PHE A 12 10.51 -9.64 -3.23
CA PHE A 12 11.14 -8.56 -4.02
C PHE A 12 11.62 -9.07 -5.37
N ALA A 13 12.19 -10.27 -5.44
CA ALA A 13 12.63 -10.86 -6.71
C ALA A 13 11.45 -11.13 -7.66
N LYS A 14 10.28 -11.53 -7.14
CA LYS A 14 9.05 -11.69 -7.94
C LYS A 14 8.56 -10.35 -8.47
N TRP A 15 8.42 -9.35 -7.59
CA TRP A 15 7.98 -8.01 -7.98
C TRP A 15 8.93 -7.33 -8.96
N LEU A 16 10.25 -7.52 -8.80
CA LEU A 16 11.23 -6.98 -9.73
C LEU A 16 11.01 -7.54 -11.14
N ARG A 17 10.77 -8.85 -11.27
CA ARG A 17 10.47 -9.49 -12.57
C ARG A 17 9.15 -8.99 -13.16
N GLU A 18 8.13 -8.76 -12.34
CA GLU A 18 6.83 -8.26 -12.78
C GLU A 18 6.94 -6.86 -13.42
N VAL A 19 7.75 -5.97 -12.84
CA VAL A 19 7.85 -4.58 -13.30
C VAL A 19 9.00 -4.31 -14.27
N GLN A 20 9.90 -5.28 -14.48
CA GLN A 20 11.12 -5.09 -15.29
C GLN A 20 10.82 -4.59 -16.70
N ASN A 21 9.80 -5.16 -17.35
CA ASN A 21 9.43 -4.82 -18.73
C ASN A 21 8.54 -3.58 -18.85
N SER A 22 8.25 -2.88 -17.76
CA SER A 22 7.34 -1.71 -17.75
C SER A 22 7.93 -0.48 -17.06
N LEU A 23 8.73 -0.66 -16.00
CA LEU A 23 9.23 0.42 -15.16
C LEU A 23 10.76 0.57 -15.20
N LEU A 24 11.48 -0.33 -15.87
CA LEU A 24 12.94 -0.31 -15.97
C LEU A 24 13.38 -0.18 -17.44
N GLN A 25 14.69 -0.12 -17.66
CA GLN A 25 15.31 0.09 -18.98
C GLN A 25 14.87 -0.94 -20.02
N GLU A 26 14.54 -2.16 -19.61
CA GLU A 26 14.00 -3.18 -20.52
C GLU A 26 12.67 -2.76 -21.15
N GLY A 27 11.81 -2.07 -20.39
CA GLY A 27 10.58 -1.46 -20.91
C GLY A 27 10.88 -0.37 -21.92
N LEU A 28 11.80 0.55 -21.60
CA LEU A 28 12.22 1.62 -22.52
C LEU A 28 12.78 1.05 -23.83
N ARG A 29 13.65 0.04 -23.74
CA ARG A 29 14.22 -0.64 -24.91
C ARG A 29 13.15 -1.28 -25.78
N LYS A 30 12.14 -1.91 -25.17
CA LYS A 30 11.01 -2.50 -25.90
C LYS A 30 10.23 -1.41 -26.65
N THR A 31 9.84 -0.34 -25.96
CA THR A 31 9.13 0.79 -26.57
C THR A 31 9.92 1.41 -27.73
N LEU A 32 11.22 1.61 -27.57
CA LEU A 32 12.09 2.17 -28.62
C LEU A 32 12.20 1.28 -29.87
N SER A 33 11.94 -0.04 -29.75
CA SER A 33 11.89 -0.94 -30.90
C SER A 33 10.60 -0.83 -31.73
N GLU A 34 9.60 -0.14 -31.19
CA GLU A 34 8.25 -0.04 -31.77
C GLU A 34 7.93 1.37 -32.31
N ILE A 35 8.74 2.38 -31.97
CA ILE A 35 8.54 3.78 -32.37
C ILE A 35 9.62 4.26 -33.34
N ASP A 36 9.31 5.30 -34.15
CA ASP A 36 10.27 5.91 -35.07
C ASP A 36 11.31 6.72 -34.28
N THR A 37 12.59 6.31 -34.35
CA THR A 37 13.68 6.98 -33.66
C THR A 37 13.89 8.42 -34.13
N ARG A 38 13.49 8.75 -35.36
CA ARG A 38 13.57 10.13 -35.87
C ARG A 38 12.64 11.06 -35.10
N LEU A 39 11.44 10.59 -34.78
CA LEU A 39 10.49 11.36 -33.97
C LEU A 39 11.02 11.57 -32.55
N VAL A 40 11.63 10.55 -31.96
CA VAL A 40 12.29 10.65 -30.64
C VAL A 40 13.39 11.72 -30.68
N ASP A 41 14.26 11.66 -31.68
CA ASP A 41 15.36 12.61 -31.83
C ASP A 41 14.84 14.05 -32.04
N GLU A 42 13.82 14.24 -32.87
CA GLU A 42 13.17 15.54 -33.11
C GLU A 42 12.58 16.15 -31.83
N GLU A 43 11.80 15.37 -31.07
CA GLU A 43 11.20 15.82 -29.82
C GLU A 43 12.24 16.12 -28.74
N LEU A 44 13.33 15.32 -28.66
CA LEU A 44 14.45 15.59 -27.75
C LEU A 44 15.10 16.94 -28.03
N HIS A 45 15.42 17.24 -29.30
CA HIS A 45 16.04 18.52 -29.67
C HIS A 45 15.09 19.72 -29.48
N HIS A 46 13.78 19.50 -29.57
CA HIS A 46 12.81 20.55 -29.27
C HIS A 46 12.69 20.82 -27.76
N LEU A 47 12.70 19.79 -26.92
CA LEU A 47 12.35 19.91 -25.50
C LEU A 47 13.55 20.09 -24.58
N VAL A 48 14.70 19.51 -24.93
CA VAL A 48 15.89 19.48 -24.07
C VAL A 48 16.92 20.50 -24.56
N PRO A 49 17.43 21.39 -23.68
CA PRO A 49 18.48 22.32 -24.10
C PRO A 49 19.74 21.60 -24.59
N ASP A 50 20.27 22.02 -25.75
CA ASP A 50 21.43 21.42 -26.42
C ASP A 50 22.63 21.10 -25.50
N LYS A 51 22.90 21.98 -24.52
CA LYS A 51 24.02 21.78 -23.59
C LYS A 51 23.91 20.46 -22.82
N TYR A 52 22.69 20.02 -22.49
CA TYR A 52 22.44 18.79 -21.75
C TYR A 52 22.49 17.55 -22.65
N LEU A 53 21.98 17.64 -23.88
CA LEU A 53 22.13 16.58 -24.88
C LEU A 53 23.62 16.35 -25.22
N LYS A 54 24.38 17.43 -25.41
CA LYS A 54 25.84 17.37 -25.60
C LYS A 54 26.56 16.80 -24.39
N ARG A 55 26.12 17.11 -23.16
CA ARG A 55 26.69 16.52 -21.95
C ARG A 55 26.40 15.03 -21.83
N LEU A 56 25.20 14.56 -22.17
CA LEU A 56 24.92 13.12 -22.20
C LEU A 56 25.75 12.38 -23.25
N SER A 57 25.98 13.01 -24.42
CA SER A 57 26.79 12.37 -25.46
C SER A 57 28.26 12.20 -25.06
N THR A 58 28.81 13.04 -24.15
CA THR A 58 30.16 12.80 -23.59
C THR A 58 30.23 11.53 -22.74
N PHE A 59 29.08 11.04 -22.25
CA PHE A 59 28.95 9.78 -21.51
C PHE A 59 28.54 8.59 -22.41
N LEU A 60 28.48 8.79 -23.73
CA LEU A 60 27.99 7.79 -24.70
C LEU A 60 26.54 7.35 -24.42
N LEU A 61 25.72 8.25 -23.86
CA LEU A 61 24.31 8.00 -23.57
C LEU A 61 23.40 8.72 -24.57
N ARG A 62 22.33 8.03 -24.96
CA ARG A 62 21.24 8.63 -25.73
C ARG A 62 20.31 9.44 -24.81
N GLY A 63 19.69 10.48 -25.35
CA GLY A 63 18.90 11.45 -24.58
C GLY A 63 17.70 10.82 -23.86
N GLU A 64 16.98 9.93 -24.54
CA GLU A 64 15.78 9.27 -24.03
C GLU A 64 16.04 8.31 -22.86
N ILE A 65 17.30 8.00 -22.53
CA ILE A 65 17.62 7.22 -21.33
C ILE A 65 17.33 8.04 -20.07
N LEU A 66 17.53 9.35 -20.11
CA LEU A 66 17.37 10.25 -18.96
C LEU A 66 16.17 11.20 -19.13
N PHE A 67 15.91 11.68 -20.35
CA PHE A 67 14.88 12.68 -20.62
C PHE A 67 13.60 12.02 -21.14
N PRO A 68 12.43 12.26 -20.50
CA PRO A 68 11.15 11.79 -21.03
C PRO A 68 10.79 12.50 -22.33
N VAL A 69 10.26 11.73 -23.27
CA VAL A 69 9.91 12.16 -24.62
C VAL A 69 8.42 11.89 -24.87
N PRO A 70 7.63 12.87 -25.33
CA PRO A 70 6.18 12.72 -25.49
C PRO A 70 5.75 11.49 -26.27
N CYS A 71 6.35 11.20 -27.42
CA CYS A 71 6.01 10.03 -28.22
C CYS A 71 6.25 8.70 -27.48
N ILE A 72 7.27 8.64 -26.61
CA ILE A 72 7.53 7.47 -25.76
C ILE A 72 6.44 7.31 -24.70
N ILE A 73 6.05 8.40 -24.04
CA ILE A 73 5.03 8.38 -22.98
C ILE A 73 3.64 8.10 -23.58
N GLN A 74 3.33 8.61 -24.76
CA GLN A 74 2.08 8.33 -25.45
C GLN A 74 1.98 6.85 -25.87
N HIS A 75 3.07 6.28 -26.40
CA HIS A 75 3.10 4.87 -26.80
C HIS A 75 3.11 3.92 -25.60
N SER A 76 3.79 4.29 -24.52
CA SER A 76 3.93 3.46 -23.31
C SER A 76 3.83 4.30 -22.04
N PRO A 77 2.61 4.65 -21.59
CA PRO A 77 2.39 5.52 -20.43
C PRO A 77 3.05 5.04 -19.13
N ASN A 78 3.23 3.72 -18.97
CA ASN A 78 3.88 3.11 -17.82
C ASN A 78 5.35 3.58 -17.66
N LEU A 79 6.01 4.02 -18.75
CA LEU A 79 7.37 4.57 -18.69
C LEU A 79 7.45 5.91 -17.96
N ALA A 80 6.33 6.57 -17.65
CA ALA A 80 6.32 7.65 -16.67
C ALA A 80 6.96 7.20 -15.34
N GLY A 81 6.70 5.94 -14.94
CA GLY A 81 7.32 5.31 -13.78
C GLY A 81 8.83 5.12 -13.93
N TYR A 82 9.32 4.76 -15.11
CA TYR A 82 10.77 4.67 -15.38
C TYR A 82 11.47 6.01 -15.12
N TYR A 83 11.00 7.09 -15.74
CA TYR A 83 11.67 8.39 -15.62
C TYR A 83 11.64 8.94 -14.20
N ARG A 84 10.53 8.78 -13.47
CA ARG A 84 10.51 9.22 -12.05
C ARG A 84 11.45 8.39 -11.17
N LEU A 85 11.64 7.09 -11.47
CA LEU A 85 12.55 6.23 -10.72
C LEU A 85 14.01 6.62 -10.95
N VAL A 86 14.41 6.89 -12.20
CA VAL A 86 15.76 7.40 -12.53
C VAL A 86 16.05 8.69 -11.76
N LEU A 87 15.05 9.56 -11.62
CA LEU A 87 15.16 10.85 -10.93
C LEU A 87 15.04 10.76 -9.39
N GLY A 88 14.92 9.56 -8.82
CA GLY A 88 14.82 9.40 -7.38
C GLY A 88 13.44 9.77 -6.79
N LEU A 89 12.44 10.05 -7.63
CA LEU A 89 11.13 10.53 -7.20
C LEU A 89 10.24 9.37 -6.77
N SER A 90 9.87 9.37 -5.49
CA SER A 90 8.89 8.42 -4.94
C SER A 90 7.47 8.75 -5.41
N ARG A 91 6.55 7.77 -5.40
CA ARG A 91 5.12 8.03 -5.72
C ARG A 91 4.51 9.10 -4.83
N LYS A 92 4.84 9.10 -3.53
CA LYS A 92 4.40 10.13 -2.56
C LYS A 92 4.94 11.52 -2.88
N GLU A 93 6.13 11.60 -3.47
CA GLU A 93 6.67 12.88 -3.93
C GLU A 93 5.88 13.37 -5.13
N CYS A 94 5.66 12.50 -6.12
CA CYS A 94 4.88 12.81 -7.32
C CYS A 94 3.43 13.23 -7.00
N GLU A 95 2.80 12.68 -5.95
CA GLU A 95 1.44 13.08 -5.52
C GLU A 95 1.32 14.58 -5.16
N LYS A 96 2.43 15.24 -4.80
CA LYS A 96 2.46 16.68 -4.49
C LYS A 96 2.39 17.56 -5.75
N TYR A 97 2.67 17.00 -6.91
CA TYR A 97 2.72 17.71 -8.18
C TYR A 97 1.58 17.22 -9.08
N PRO A 98 0.55 18.05 -9.36
CA PRO A 98 -0.60 17.64 -10.17
C PRO A 98 -0.22 17.03 -11.53
N THR A 99 0.83 17.56 -12.16
CA THR A 99 1.38 17.10 -13.44
C THR A 99 1.95 15.68 -13.37
N LEU A 100 2.61 15.31 -12.27
CA LEU A 100 3.18 13.98 -12.09
C LEU A 100 2.13 13.00 -11.55
N LYS A 101 1.24 13.45 -10.67
CA LYS A 101 0.21 12.64 -10.02
C LYS A 101 -0.69 11.93 -11.04
N LYS A 102 -1.06 12.59 -12.14
CA LYS A 102 -1.90 12.02 -13.20
C LYS A 102 -1.32 10.75 -13.82
N PHE A 103 0.01 10.62 -13.84
CA PHE A 103 0.69 9.50 -14.48
C PHE A 103 0.94 8.32 -13.53
N LEU A 104 0.77 8.50 -12.22
CA LEU A 104 0.93 7.42 -11.23
C LEU A 104 -0.06 6.27 -11.41
N VAL A 105 -1.15 6.50 -12.16
CA VAL A 105 -2.19 5.50 -12.46
C VAL A 105 -1.72 4.44 -13.46
N PHE A 106 -0.75 4.78 -14.31
CA PHE A 106 -0.20 3.85 -15.31
C PHE A 106 0.84 2.90 -14.71
N GLU A 107 1.37 3.22 -13.52
CA GLU A 107 2.40 2.41 -12.92
C GLU A 107 1.82 1.13 -12.30
N PRO A 108 2.36 -0.06 -12.62
CA PRO A 108 2.00 -1.26 -11.91
C PRO A 108 2.35 -1.11 -10.42
N VAL A 109 1.43 -1.53 -9.56
CA VAL A 109 1.63 -1.56 -8.11
C VAL A 109 1.93 -2.99 -7.70
N PRO A 110 3.19 -3.35 -7.39
CA PRO A 110 3.54 -4.72 -7.04
C PRO A 110 2.76 -5.21 -5.81
N GLY A 111 2.26 -6.44 -5.88
CA GLY A 111 1.51 -7.06 -4.78
C GLY A 111 0.09 -6.53 -4.57
N GLN A 112 -0.46 -5.82 -5.56
CA GLN A 112 -1.90 -5.66 -5.71
C GLN A 112 -2.34 -6.50 -6.90
N GLU A 113 -3.44 -7.25 -6.75
CA GLU A 113 -4.15 -7.78 -7.91
C GLU A 113 -4.45 -6.61 -8.85
N HIS A 114 -4.33 -6.83 -10.16
CA HIS A 114 -4.64 -5.82 -11.16
C HIS A 114 -5.99 -5.18 -10.81
N GLN A 115 -5.96 -3.98 -10.22
CA GLN A 115 -7.08 -3.08 -10.38
C GLN A 115 -7.17 -2.92 -11.89
N GLU A 116 -8.32 -3.28 -12.45
CA GLU A 116 -8.60 -3.11 -13.87
C GLU A 116 -7.96 -1.79 -14.30
N SER A 117 -7.04 -1.86 -15.26
CA SER A 117 -6.46 -0.68 -15.87
C SER A 117 -7.62 0.29 -16.10
N PRO A 118 -7.55 1.54 -15.63
CA PRO A 118 -8.68 2.44 -15.75
C PRO A 118 -9.11 2.43 -17.21
N HIS A 119 -10.32 1.93 -17.46
CA HIS A 119 -10.91 1.80 -18.79
C HIS A 119 -10.67 3.10 -19.56
N ASP A 120 -9.86 3.04 -20.63
CA ASP A 120 -9.69 3.94 -21.81
C ASP A 120 -9.86 5.46 -21.67
N ASN A 121 -9.98 6.01 -20.47
CA ASN A 121 -10.25 7.43 -20.25
C ASN A 121 -9.67 7.89 -18.91
N THR A 122 -8.35 7.80 -18.78
CA THR A 122 -7.60 8.40 -17.66
C THR A 122 -7.68 9.92 -17.64
N GLY A 123 -8.28 10.54 -18.67
CA GLY A 123 -8.38 11.99 -18.82
C GLY A 123 -7.04 12.67 -19.09
N VAL A 124 -6.00 11.90 -19.42
CA VAL A 124 -4.66 12.42 -19.77
C VAL A 124 -4.69 12.89 -21.22
N THR A 125 -4.47 14.18 -21.42
CA THR A 125 -4.42 14.82 -22.74
C THR A 125 -3.00 14.86 -23.30
N GLU A 126 -2.83 15.19 -24.58
CA GLU A 126 -1.50 15.43 -25.15
C GLU A 126 -0.75 16.57 -24.43
N GLU A 127 -1.48 17.60 -23.97
CA GLU A 127 -0.89 18.70 -23.22
C GLU A 127 -0.38 18.23 -21.85
N ASP A 128 -1.12 17.34 -21.18
CA ASP A 128 -0.65 16.73 -19.93
C ASP A 128 0.65 15.94 -20.13
N VAL A 129 0.81 15.24 -21.26
CA VAL A 129 2.05 14.53 -21.60
C VAL A 129 3.20 15.52 -21.79
N LYS A 130 2.97 16.61 -22.52
CA LYS A 130 3.99 17.65 -22.73
C LYS A 130 4.40 18.31 -21.42
N GLU A 131 3.44 18.65 -20.57
CA GLU A 131 3.70 19.26 -19.27
C GLU A 131 4.47 18.30 -18.35
N PHE A 132 4.09 17.01 -18.34
CA PHE A 132 4.81 15.96 -17.64
C PHE A 132 6.27 15.84 -18.10
N CYS A 133 6.49 15.74 -19.42
CA CYS A 133 7.84 15.62 -19.98
C CYS A 133 8.68 16.85 -19.64
N ASN A 134 8.16 18.06 -19.86
CA ASN A 134 8.85 19.30 -19.51
C ASN A 134 9.21 19.40 -18.02
N THR A 135 8.32 18.96 -17.13
CA THR A 135 8.56 18.97 -15.68
C THR A 135 9.72 18.05 -15.29
N LEU A 136 9.72 16.82 -15.82
CA LEU A 136 10.77 15.86 -15.53
C LEU A 136 12.08 16.18 -16.25
N ILE A 137 12.05 16.76 -17.46
CA ILE A 137 13.25 17.26 -18.15
C ILE A 137 13.96 18.30 -17.29
N LYS A 138 13.24 19.27 -16.71
CA LYS A 138 13.85 20.26 -15.79
C LYS A 138 14.53 19.59 -14.61
N SER A 139 13.89 18.57 -14.02
CA SER A 139 14.44 17.80 -12.91
C SER A 139 15.68 16.98 -13.33
N ALA A 140 15.63 16.38 -14.52
CA ALA A 140 16.75 15.65 -15.11
C ALA A 140 17.95 16.55 -15.42
N CYS A 141 17.71 17.78 -15.89
CA CYS A 141 18.74 18.78 -16.09
C CYS A 141 19.45 19.14 -14.77
N MET A 142 18.70 19.34 -13.68
CA MET A 142 19.26 19.59 -12.35
C MET A 142 20.08 18.38 -11.85
N LEU A 143 19.56 17.16 -12.03
CA LEU A 143 20.30 15.95 -11.69
C LEU A 143 21.62 15.85 -12.49
N LEU A 144 21.53 16.07 -13.81
CA LEU A 144 22.69 16.01 -14.68
C LEU A 144 23.70 17.10 -14.35
N ASP A 145 23.27 18.28 -13.88
CA ASP A 145 24.19 19.35 -13.47
C ASP A 145 25.14 18.90 -12.36
N GLU A 146 24.64 18.13 -11.39
CA GLU A 146 25.38 17.64 -10.22
C GLU A 146 26.16 16.33 -10.44
N LEU A 147 25.79 15.52 -11.44
CA LEU A 147 26.39 14.21 -11.67
C LEU A 147 27.52 14.24 -12.72
N GLY A 148 28.61 13.53 -12.42
CA GLY A 148 29.69 13.18 -13.36
C GLY A 148 29.69 11.67 -13.66
N ASP A 149 30.42 11.27 -14.70
CA ASP A 149 30.70 9.88 -15.09
C ASP A 149 29.46 8.96 -15.11
N LEU A 150 28.45 9.33 -15.90
CA LEU A 150 27.23 8.55 -16.03
C LEU A 150 27.39 7.34 -16.93
N THR A 151 26.73 6.24 -16.56
CA THR A 151 26.55 5.06 -17.41
C THR A 151 25.09 4.62 -17.37
N ALA A 152 24.66 3.82 -18.35
CA ALA A 152 23.31 3.26 -18.35
C ALA A 152 23.09 2.37 -17.11
N ASP A 153 24.10 1.59 -16.71
CA ASP A 153 24.05 0.75 -15.52
C ASP A 153 23.91 1.59 -14.24
N PHE A 154 24.61 2.72 -14.14
CA PHE A 154 24.48 3.61 -12.99
C PHE A 154 23.05 4.20 -12.88
N LEU A 155 22.45 4.64 -13.99
CA LEU A 155 21.06 5.12 -13.99
C LEU A 155 20.06 4.00 -13.63
N ARG A 156 20.35 2.76 -14.05
CA ARG A 156 19.58 1.59 -13.64
C ARG A 156 19.69 1.35 -12.14
N ASP A 157 20.89 1.42 -11.58
CA ASP A 157 21.13 1.23 -10.14
C ASP A 157 20.42 2.31 -9.31
N LEU A 158 20.45 3.58 -9.74
CA LEU A 158 19.65 4.65 -9.13
C LEU A 158 18.16 4.32 -9.14
N SER A 159 17.63 3.86 -10.28
CA SER A 159 16.24 3.43 -10.40
C SER A 159 15.89 2.31 -9.42
N LEU A 160 16.80 1.34 -9.23
CA LEU A 160 16.63 0.23 -8.30
C LEU A 160 16.67 0.67 -6.83
N LEU A 161 17.45 1.69 -6.47
CA LEU A 161 17.44 2.25 -5.12
C LEU A 161 16.07 2.85 -4.77
N THR A 162 15.48 3.62 -5.68
CA THR A 162 14.14 4.20 -5.49
C THR A 162 13.06 3.13 -5.51
N LEU A 163 13.14 2.16 -6.42
CA LEU A 163 12.19 1.06 -6.52
C LEU A 163 12.26 0.14 -5.29
N GLY A 164 13.46 -0.11 -4.76
CA GLY A 164 13.66 -0.92 -3.55
C GLY A 164 12.98 -0.31 -2.32
N ALA A 165 13.01 1.02 -2.16
CA ALA A 165 12.27 1.72 -1.11
C ALA A 165 10.74 1.56 -1.30
N GLN A 166 10.25 1.66 -2.54
CA GLN A 166 8.84 1.41 -2.86
C GLN A 166 8.43 -0.03 -2.54
N PHE A 167 9.24 -1.03 -2.92
CA PHE A 167 9.00 -2.44 -2.59
C PHE A 167 8.97 -2.66 -1.08
N ARG A 168 9.88 -2.03 -0.33
CA ARG A 168 9.85 -2.12 1.14
C ARG A 168 8.55 -1.59 1.72
N GLY A 169 8.06 -0.46 1.22
CA GLY A 169 6.74 0.08 1.58
C GLY A 169 5.61 -0.89 1.25
N SER A 170 5.55 -1.40 0.01
CA SER A 170 4.53 -2.36 -0.43
C SER A 170 4.54 -3.65 0.39
N TYR A 171 5.71 -4.15 0.78
CA TYR A 171 5.87 -5.37 1.58
C TYR A 171 5.40 -5.18 3.02
N ASN A 172 5.70 -4.04 3.63
CA ASN A 172 5.16 -3.72 4.95
C ASN A 172 3.63 -3.64 4.92
N ASN A 173 3.06 -3.05 3.86
CA ASN A 173 1.61 -3.02 3.66
C ASN A 173 1.02 -4.42 3.45
N LEU A 174 1.70 -5.30 2.71
CA LEU A 174 1.30 -6.69 2.53
C LEU A 174 1.24 -7.42 3.87
N ILE A 175 2.29 -7.31 4.70
CA ILE A 175 2.33 -7.91 6.04
C ILE A 175 1.15 -7.38 6.88
N GLY A 176 0.90 -6.07 6.86
CA GLY A 176 -0.23 -5.47 7.57
C GLY A 176 -1.57 -6.05 7.15
N ARG A 177 -1.83 -6.12 5.83
CA ARG A 177 -3.06 -6.69 5.27
C ARG A 177 -3.24 -8.17 5.60
N GLU A 178 -2.19 -8.98 5.47
CA GLU A 178 -2.25 -10.40 5.84
C GLU A 178 -2.56 -10.59 7.33
N ALA A 179 -1.97 -9.74 8.17
CA ALA A 179 -2.19 -9.78 9.60
C ALA A 179 -3.63 -9.39 9.97
N ALA A 180 -4.16 -8.31 9.38
CA ALA A 180 -5.57 -7.92 9.54
C ALA A 180 -6.52 -9.01 9.03
N GLY A 181 -6.20 -9.62 7.88
CA GLY A 181 -6.94 -10.74 7.30
C GLY A 181 -7.03 -11.95 8.24
N LYS A 182 -5.93 -12.33 8.92
CA LYS A 182 -5.94 -13.43 9.91
C LYS A 182 -6.84 -13.12 11.11
N VAL A 183 -6.80 -11.89 11.63
CA VAL A 183 -7.69 -11.47 12.73
C VAL A 183 -9.15 -11.47 12.28
N PHE A 184 -9.42 -10.94 11.09
CA PHE A 184 -10.77 -10.95 10.51
C PHE A 184 -11.29 -12.37 10.27
N GLN A 185 -10.45 -13.29 9.79
CA GLN A 185 -10.81 -14.68 9.62
C GLN A 185 -11.16 -15.35 10.95
N LEU A 186 -10.37 -15.11 12.02
CA LEU A 186 -10.70 -15.60 13.36
C LEU A 186 -12.08 -15.08 13.81
N ILE A 187 -12.31 -13.77 13.67
CA ILE A 187 -13.59 -13.14 14.02
C ILE A 187 -14.74 -13.79 13.25
N THR A 188 -14.61 -13.91 11.93
CA THR A 188 -15.71 -14.36 11.08
C THR A 188 -16.09 -15.81 11.35
N VAL A 189 -15.11 -16.69 11.54
CA VAL A 189 -15.35 -18.09 11.92
C VAL A 189 -16.04 -18.17 13.28
N GLU A 190 -15.51 -17.48 14.29
CA GLU A 190 -15.98 -17.65 15.67
C GLU A 190 -17.31 -16.91 15.93
N VAL A 191 -17.50 -15.71 15.38
CA VAL A 191 -18.77 -15.00 15.46
C VAL A 191 -19.82 -15.69 14.61
N GLY A 192 -19.48 -16.17 13.41
CA GLY A 192 -20.41 -16.88 12.53
C GLY A 192 -21.00 -18.14 13.20
N ARG A 193 -20.18 -18.89 13.94
CA ARG A 193 -20.62 -20.06 14.74
C ARG A 193 -21.56 -19.71 15.90
N ARG A 194 -21.47 -18.49 16.43
CA ARG A 194 -22.20 -18.03 17.65
C ARG A 194 -23.39 -17.12 17.34
N ALA A 195 -23.47 -16.61 16.11
CA ALA A 195 -24.56 -15.76 15.67
C ALA A 195 -25.88 -16.52 15.62
N ARG A 196 -27.00 -15.79 15.76
CA ARG A 196 -28.33 -16.39 15.57
C ARG A 196 -28.50 -16.85 14.13
N ARG A 197 -28.01 -16.05 13.19
CA ARG A 197 -28.05 -16.30 11.74
C ARG A 197 -26.91 -15.54 11.07
N VAL A 198 -26.23 -16.19 10.12
CA VAL A 198 -25.33 -15.50 9.19
C VAL A 198 -26.17 -15.06 7.99
N ILE A 199 -26.17 -13.76 7.69
CA ILE A 199 -26.94 -13.16 6.60
C ILE A 199 -26.11 -13.17 5.31
N SER A 200 -24.84 -12.77 5.39
CA SER A 200 -23.89 -12.87 4.29
C SER A 200 -22.46 -13.06 4.80
N HIS A 201 -21.63 -13.71 3.98
CA HIS A 201 -20.21 -13.92 4.25
C HIS A 201 -19.47 -13.88 2.91
N GLU A 202 -18.71 -12.81 2.70
CA GLU A 202 -17.97 -12.54 1.47
C GLU A 202 -16.53 -12.12 1.83
N ASN A 203 -15.66 -12.01 0.83
CA ASN A 203 -14.29 -11.56 1.06
C ASN A 203 -14.28 -10.16 1.69
N GLY A 204 -13.81 -10.08 2.93
CA GLY A 204 -13.74 -8.83 3.70
C GLY A 204 -15.05 -8.38 4.35
N TRP A 205 -16.12 -9.18 4.29
CA TRP A 205 -17.43 -8.83 4.86
C TRP A 205 -18.10 -10.01 5.56
N LEU A 206 -18.64 -9.76 6.76
CA LEU A 206 -19.55 -10.67 7.44
C LEU A 206 -20.74 -9.87 7.96
N VAL A 207 -21.95 -10.33 7.65
CA VAL A 207 -23.20 -9.80 8.20
C VAL A 207 -23.91 -10.89 8.97
N ILE A 208 -24.23 -10.62 10.22
CA ILE A 208 -24.96 -11.55 11.10
C ILE A 208 -26.21 -10.89 11.67
N GLU A 209 -27.09 -11.71 12.19
CA GLU A 209 -28.16 -11.30 13.10
C GLU A 209 -27.75 -11.59 14.55
N ASN A 210 -27.77 -10.57 15.40
CA ASN A 210 -27.48 -10.72 16.82
C ASN A 210 -28.68 -11.26 17.62
N ALA A 211 -28.49 -11.48 18.93
CA ALA A 211 -29.52 -12.02 19.81
C ALA A 211 -30.78 -11.14 19.93
N ALA A 212 -30.65 -9.84 19.63
CA ALA A 212 -31.77 -8.90 19.60
C ALA A 212 -32.45 -8.81 18.22
N GLY A 213 -32.04 -9.64 17.24
CA GLY A 213 -32.60 -9.64 15.89
C GLY A 213 -32.08 -8.53 14.98
N ARG A 214 -31.02 -7.82 15.35
CA ARG A 214 -30.45 -6.72 14.56
C ARG A 214 -29.28 -7.18 13.71
N GLU A 215 -29.12 -6.53 12.55
CA GLU A 215 -28.00 -6.81 11.65
C GLU A 215 -26.71 -6.18 12.20
N VAL A 216 -25.67 -6.98 12.38
CA VAL A 216 -24.32 -6.53 12.71
C VAL A 216 -23.39 -6.86 11.55
N THR A 217 -22.62 -5.87 11.13
CA THR A 217 -21.69 -5.96 10.00
C THR A 217 -20.26 -5.80 10.48
N PHE A 218 -19.42 -6.75 10.11
CA PHE A 218 -17.97 -6.71 10.23
C PHE A 218 -17.41 -6.49 8.84
N ARG A 219 -16.53 -5.49 8.71
CA ARG A 219 -15.93 -5.12 7.44
C ARG A 219 -14.42 -4.97 7.59
N LEU A 220 -13.66 -5.62 6.71
CA LEU A 220 -12.24 -5.36 6.51
C LEU A 220 -12.07 -4.05 5.71
N GLY A 221 -11.18 -3.18 6.12
CA GLY A 221 -11.00 -1.85 5.55
C GLY A 221 -9.55 -1.38 5.56
N ALA A 222 -9.33 -0.16 5.06
CA ALA A 222 -8.03 0.50 5.13
C ALA A 222 -7.90 1.44 6.34
N ASP A 223 -9.03 1.88 6.92
CA ASP A 223 -9.08 2.84 8.03
C ASP A 223 -10.51 2.81 8.65
N PRO A 224 -10.74 2.08 9.76
CA PRO A 224 -9.81 1.16 10.42
C PRO A 224 -9.67 -0.17 9.65
N ASP A 225 -8.67 -0.98 10.02
CA ASP A 225 -8.45 -2.34 9.49
C ASP A 225 -9.72 -3.20 9.59
N ILE A 226 -10.42 -3.18 10.73
CA ILE A 226 -11.72 -3.85 10.89
C ILE A 226 -12.71 -2.90 11.57
N LEU A 227 -13.86 -2.71 10.93
CA LEU A 227 -14.97 -1.90 11.45
C LEU A 227 -16.20 -2.79 11.72
N VAL A 228 -16.79 -2.61 12.90
CA VAL A 228 -18.01 -3.30 13.31
C VAL A 228 -19.13 -2.28 13.50
N THR A 229 -20.25 -2.48 12.81
CA THR A 229 -21.43 -1.61 12.89
C THR A 229 -22.69 -2.42 13.12
N GLU A 230 -23.67 -1.83 13.79
CA GLU A 230 -25.00 -2.40 13.97
C GLU A 230 -26.05 -1.53 13.29
N LYS A 231 -27.00 -2.16 12.61
CA LYS A 231 -28.13 -1.48 11.98
C LYS A 231 -29.22 -1.20 13.03
N LEU A 232 -29.62 0.05 13.11
CA LEU A 232 -30.74 0.55 13.89
C LEU A 232 -31.88 0.97 12.96
N SER A 233 -33.02 1.36 13.53
CA SER A 233 -34.18 1.84 12.76
C SER A 233 -33.91 3.14 11.99
N ASP A 234 -32.99 3.96 12.49
CA ASP A 234 -32.68 5.31 12.00
C ASP A 234 -31.26 5.42 11.39
N GLY A 235 -30.56 4.30 11.20
CA GLY A 235 -29.23 4.31 10.56
C GLY A 235 -28.34 3.16 11.00
N ARG A 236 -27.03 3.42 11.00
CA ARG A 236 -26.02 2.49 11.53
C ARG A 236 -25.29 3.13 12.70
N ARG A 237 -25.05 2.33 13.72
CA ARG A 237 -24.22 2.69 14.87
C ARG A 237 -22.88 1.98 14.79
N GLY A 238 -21.81 2.75 14.93
CA GLY A 238 -20.47 2.20 15.11
C GLY A 238 -20.30 1.51 16.46
N ILE A 239 -19.87 0.26 16.47
CA ILE A 239 -19.60 -0.48 17.71
C ILE A 239 -18.10 -0.45 18.02
N LEU A 240 -17.29 -0.97 17.10
CA LEU A 240 -15.89 -1.26 17.36
C LEU A 240 -15.04 -0.97 16.12
N ALA A 241 -13.93 -0.27 16.33
CA ALA A 241 -12.82 -0.18 15.39
C ALA A 241 -11.66 -1.02 15.94
N ILE A 242 -11.05 -1.86 15.09
CA ILE A 242 -9.86 -2.64 15.42
C ILE A 242 -8.75 -2.24 14.46
N GLU A 243 -7.61 -1.87 15.00
CA GLU A 243 -6.36 -1.64 14.28
C GLU A 243 -5.39 -2.80 14.49
N VAL A 244 -4.74 -3.26 13.42
CA VAL A 244 -3.90 -4.45 13.41
C VAL A 244 -2.48 -4.11 12.96
N LYS A 245 -1.57 -4.03 13.93
CA LYS A 245 -0.15 -3.72 13.70
C LYS A 245 0.67 -5.01 13.65
N GLY A 246 0.64 -5.69 12.50
CA GLY A 246 1.18 -7.04 12.32
C GLY A 246 2.70 -7.23 12.30
N GLY A 247 3.49 -6.15 12.19
CA GLY A 247 4.95 -6.29 12.17
C GLY A 247 5.52 -6.68 13.54
N THR A 248 6.62 -7.43 13.52
CA THR A 248 7.21 -8.10 14.71
C THR A 248 8.41 -7.37 15.30
N ASP A 249 8.91 -6.32 14.63
CA ASP A 249 10.03 -5.49 15.04
C ASP A 249 9.67 -4.57 16.22
N ARG A 250 10.30 -4.82 17.37
CA ARG A 250 10.09 -4.03 18.59
C ARG A 250 10.53 -2.58 18.45
N SER A 251 11.60 -2.30 17.70
CA SER A 251 12.16 -0.95 17.57
C SER A 251 11.22 0.06 16.92
N ASN A 252 10.19 -0.40 16.22
CA ASN A 252 9.23 0.46 15.50
C ASN A 252 7.83 0.45 16.11
N ILE A 253 7.66 -0.14 17.30
CA ILE A 253 6.32 -0.31 17.91
C ILE A 253 5.68 1.04 18.27
N HIS A 254 6.45 2.00 18.79
CA HIS A 254 5.96 3.33 19.16
C HIS A 254 5.31 4.05 17.96
N ASN A 255 5.98 4.04 16.80
CA ASN A 255 5.45 4.64 15.58
C ASN A 255 4.14 3.98 15.15
N ARG A 256 4.07 2.65 15.18
CA ARG A 256 2.86 1.90 14.81
C ARG A 256 1.69 2.13 15.76
N LEU A 257 1.97 2.29 17.06
CA LEU A 257 0.94 2.63 18.04
C LEU A 257 0.43 4.06 17.82
N GLY A 258 1.32 5.01 17.51
CA GLY A 258 0.91 6.35 17.12
C GLY A 258 0.07 6.38 15.82
N GLU A 259 0.35 5.48 14.87
CA GLU A 259 -0.51 5.31 13.68
C GLU A 259 -1.89 4.74 14.04
N ALA A 260 -1.98 3.74 14.94
CA ALA A 260 -3.25 3.22 15.43
C ALA A 260 -4.08 4.30 16.14
N GLU A 261 -3.42 5.12 16.96
CA GLU A 261 -4.05 6.23 17.68
C GLU A 261 -4.67 7.24 16.71
N LYS A 262 -3.98 7.62 15.64
CA LYS A 262 -4.52 8.55 14.63
C LYS A 262 -5.80 8.02 13.99
N THR A 263 -5.82 6.74 13.62
CA THR A 263 -7.02 6.08 13.10
C THR A 263 -8.16 6.07 14.13
N HIS A 264 -7.87 5.70 15.38
CA HIS A 264 -8.87 5.68 16.43
C HIS A 264 -9.45 7.07 16.73
N LEU A 265 -8.62 8.11 16.79
CA LEU A 265 -9.06 9.50 16.96
C LEU A 265 -9.98 9.92 15.81
N LYS A 266 -9.59 9.66 14.56
CA LYS A 266 -10.43 9.95 13.39
C LYS A 266 -11.76 9.22 13.43
N CYS A 267 -11.78 7.94 13.82
CA CYS A 267 -13.03 7.19 13.98
C CYS A 267 -13.90 7.75 15.10
N LYS A 268 -13.28 8.21 16.20
CA LYS A 268 -13.98 8.82 17.33
C LYS A 268 -14.59 10.17 16.95
N GLU A 269 -13.83 11.04 16.30
CA GLU A 269 -14.28 12.34 15.80
C GLU A 269 -15.46 12.20 14.82
N ASN A 270 -15.43 11.18 13.97
CA ASN A 270 -16.48 10.90 12.99
C ASN A 270 -17.62 10.00 13.52
N ASN A 271 -17.65 9.68 14.83
CA ASN A 271 -18.63 8.78 15.44
C ASN A 271 -18.75 7.40 14.74
N GLN A 272 -17.66 6.90 14.17
CA GLN A 272 -17.62 5.64 13.42
C GLN A 272 -17.53 4.40 14.32
N ALA A 273 -17.08 4.56 15.57
CA ALA A 273 -16.99 3.49 16.55
C ALA A 273 -17.07 4.03 17.99
N GLN A 274 -17.49 3.17 18.93
CA GLN A 274 -17.55 3.49 20.37
C GLN A 274 -16.44 2.81 21.17
N GLN A 275 -15.85 1.75 20.62
CA GLN A 275 -14.73 1.00 21.20
C GLN A 275 -13.58 0.95 20.18
N PHE A 276 -12.36 0.88 20.70
CA PHE A 276 -11.14 0.99 19.90
C PHE A 276 -10.13 -0.05 20.37
N TRP A 277 -9.83 -1.05 19.56
CA TRP A 277 -8.91 -2.13 19.94
C TRP A 277 -7.67 -2.11 19.06
N THR A 278 -6.51 -2.36 19.66
CA THR A 278 -5.26 -2.51 18.91
C THR A 278 -4.73 -3.93 19.09
N VAL A 279 -4.50 -4.62 17.97
CA VAL A 279 -3.83 -5.92 17.92
C VAL A 279 -2.39 -5.73 17.48
N VAL A 280 -1.42 -6.22 18.25
CA VAL A 280 0.02 -6.05 17.97
C VAL A 280 0.72 -7.36 17.64
N GLY A 281 1.65 -7.34 16.68
CA GLY A 281 2.48 -8.49 16.31
C GLY A 281 3.71 -8.72 17.19
N VAL A 282 4.04 -7.80 18.10
CA VAL A 282 5.23 -7.88 18.97
C VAL A 282 4.92 -8.70 20.22
N ARG A 283 5.79 -9.67 20.55
CA ARG A 283 5.66 -10.54 21.72
C ARG A 283 5.79 -9.77 23.05
N ASP A 284 6.84 -8.98 23.18
CA ASP A 284 7.17 -8.27 24.42
C ASP A 284 6.68 -6.82 24.38
N LEU A 285 5.36 -6.63 24.28
CA LEU A 285 4.73 -5.31 24.42
C LEU A 285 4.58 -4.94 25.91
N ASP A 286 5.16 -3.81 26.30
CA ASP A 286 4.81 -3.12 27.55
C ASP A 286 3.47 -2.40 27.39
N LEU A 287 2.46 -2.84 28.13
CA LEU A 287 1.10 -2.31 28.05
C LEU A 287 0.98 -0.89 28.62
N ASN A 288 1.83 -0.49 29.56
CA ASN A 288 1.80 0.86 30.12
C ASN A 288 2.32 1.87 29.09
N ASP A 289 3.43 1.53 28.44
CA ASP A 289 3.94 2.33 27.32
C ASP A 289 2.94 2.38 26.17
N ALA A 290 2.32 1.24 25.83
CA ALA A 290 1.34 1.21 24.76
C ALA A 290 0.13 2.11 25.00
N ARG A 291 -0.36 2.16 26.25
CA ARG A 291 -1.46 3.06 26.66
C ARG A 291 -1.06 4.53 26.62
N ARG A 292 0.22 4.86 26.83
CA ARG A 292 0.73 6.23 26.70
C ARG A 292 0.76 6.67 25.23
N GLU A 293 1.19 5.78 24.33
CA GLU A 293 1.29 6.07 22.89
C GLU A 293 -0.07 6.04 22.17
N SER A 294 -1.01 5.20 22.61
CA SER A 294 -2.37 5.14 22.07
C SER A 294 -3.42 5.16 23.19
N PRO A 295 -3.70 6.35 23.76
CA PRO A 295 -4.65 6.50 24.86
C PRO A 295 -6.11 6.27 24.46
N THR A 296 -6.47 6.38 23.18
CA THR A 296 -7.84 6.10 22.70
C THR A 296 -8.12 4.60 22.64
N THR A 297 -7.08 3.77 22.53
CA THR A 297 -7.24 2.30 22.53
C THR A 297 -7.80 1.82 23.87
N SER A 298 -9.01 1.25 23.85
CA SER A 298 -9.66 0.67 25.02
C SER A 298 -9.13 -0.72 25.37
N ARG A 299 -8.62 -1.49 24.40
CA ARG A 299 -8.01 -2.81 24.64
C ARG A 299 -6.84 -3.09 23.70
N PHE A 300 -5.77 -3.66 24.26
CA PHE A 300 -4.63 -4.18 23.51
C PHE A 300 -4.65 -5.70 23.53
N PHE A 301 -4.39 -6.30 22.37
CA PHE A 301 -4.24 -7.74 22.21
C PHE A 301 -2.95 -8.08 21.50
N ARG A 302 -2.33 -9.20 21.87
CA ARG A 302 -1.17 -9.74 21.14
C ARG A 302 -1.64 -10.72 20.10
N MET A 303 -1.19 -10.53 18.86
CA MET A 303 -1.63 -11.28 17.69
C MET A 303 -1.37 -12.78 17.83
N GLU A 304 -0.17 -13.14 18.28
CA GLU A 304 0.17 -14.55 18.48
C GLU A 304 -0.79 -15.21 19.47
N GLU A 305 -1.04 -14.57 20.61
CA GLU A 305 -1.90 -15.11 21.68
C GLU A 305 -3.38 -15.22 21.26
N ILE A 306 -3.89 -14.32 20.41
CA ILE A 306 -5.27 -14.45 19.89
C ILE A 306 -5.38 -15.48 18.77
N LEU A 307 -4.30 -15.77 18.03
CA LEU A 307 -4.33 -16.71 16.90
C LEU A 307 -4.00 -18.16 17.32
N THR A 308 -3.20 -18.38 18.37
CA THR A 308 -2.81 -19.71 18.83
C THR A 308 -3.83 -20.39 19.74
N GLY A 309 -4.88 -19.68 20.16
CA GLY A 309 -5.85 -20.16 21.14
C GLY A 309 -5.40 -19.98 22.58
N GLY A 310 -6.33 -20.23 23.51
CA GLY A 310 -6.10 -20.09 24.96
C GLY A 310 -6.78 -18.85 25.58
N PRO A 311 -6.35 -18.42 26.78
CA PRO A 311 -7.06 -17.42 27.56
C PRO A 311 -7.19 -16.05 26.88
N THR A 312 -6.15 -15.58 26.19
CA THR A 312 -6.19 -14.29 25.48
C THR A 312 -7.16 -14.33 24.30
N GLN A 313 -7.17 -15.40 23.52
CA GLN A 313 -8.17 -15.60 22.45
C GLN A 313 -9.59 -15.66 23.02
N GLN A 314 -9.79 -16.42 24.10
CA GLN A 314 -11.10 -16.52 24.75
C GLN A 314 -11.57 -15.14 25.24
N SER A 315 -10.70 -14.39 25.92
CA SER A 315 -11.01 -13.04 26.37
C SER A 315 -11.34 -12.10 25.19
N PHE A 316 -10.57 -12.16 24.10
CA PHE A 316 -10.85 -11.41 22.87
C PHE A 316 -12.26 -11.71 22.33
N LEU A 317 -12.60 -13.00 22.18
CA LEU A 317 -13.88 -13.45 21.64
C LEU A 317 -15.06 -13.17 22.57
N GLU A 318 -14.90 -13.32 23.88
CA GLU A 318 -15.93 -13.02 24.88
C GLU A 318 -16.27 -11.53 24.90
N ASN A 319 -15.24 -10.66 24.90
CA ASN A 319 -15.44 -9.23 24.82
C ASN A 319 -16.12 -8.84 23.49
N LEU A 320 -15.72 -9.47 22.39
CA LEU A 320 -16.31 -9.18 21.08
C LEU A 320 -17.78 -9.61 21.05
N ALA A 321 -18.06 -10.81 21.56
CA ALA A 321 -19.41 -11.37 21.65
C ALA A 321 -20.34 -10.49 22.48
N ALA A 322 -19.84 -9.99 23.61
CA ALA A 322 -20.56 -9.06 24.48
C ALA A 322 -20.90 -7.74 23.75
N LEU A 323 -19.96 -7.19 22.97
CA LEU A 323 -20.17 -5.95 22.21
C LEU A 323 -21.20 -6.10 21.09
N VAL A 324 -21.21 -7.25 20.41
CA VAL A 324 -22.06 -7.45 19.21
C VAL A 324 -23.35 -8.21 19.50
N GLY A 325 -23.52 -8.70 20.74
CA GLY A 325 -24.73 -9.40 21.18
C GLY A 325 -24.89 -10.80 20.61
N VAL A 326 -23.79 -11.56 20.45
CA VAL A 326 -23.86 -13.00 20.09
C VAL A 326 -23.68 -13.87 21.33
N ARG A 327 -24.31 -15.06 21.33
CA ARG A 327 -24.29 -15.94 22.50
C ARG A 327 -22.96 -16.67 22.56
N PHE A 328 -22.20 -16.46 23.63
CA PHE A 328 -21.11 -17.36 23.97
C PHE A 328 -21.71 -18.61 24.62
N LYS A 329 -21.78 -19.72 23.88
CA LYS A 329 -21.97 -21.02 24.54
C LYS A 329 -20.60 -21.42 25.12
N PRO A 330 -20.46 -21.61 26.43
CA PRO A 330 -19.25 -22.21 26.98
C PRO A 330 -19.17 -23.64 26.44
N ASN A 331 -18.06 -23.96 25.78
CA ASN A 331 -17.62 -25.28 25.27
C ASN A 331 -18.65 -26.42 25.33
N ASP A 332 -19.14 -26.84 24.16
CA ASP A 332 -19.32 -28.28 23.93
C ASP A 332 -17.92 -28.89 24.08
N SER A 333 -17.71 -29.58 25.20
CA SER A 333 -16.46 -30.27 25.51
C SER A 333 -16.23 -31.36 24.46
N LEU A 334 -14.97 -31.53 24.06
CA LEU A 334 -14.48 -32.65 23.25
C LEU A 334 -15.04 -34.01 23.68
#